data_AF-A0A820QQ20-F1
#
_entry.id   AF-A0A820QQ20-F1
#
_cell.length_a   1.000
_cell.length_b   1.000
_cell.length_c   1.000
_cell.angle_alpha   90.00
_cell.angle_beta   90.00
_cell.angle_gamma   90.00
#
_symmetry.space_group_name_H-M   'P 1'
#
loop_
_entity.id
_entity.type
_entity.pdbx_description
1 polymer ?
#
loop_
_entity_poly.entity_id
_entity_poly.type
_entity_poly.pdbx_seq_one_letter_code
_entity_poly.pdbx_strand_id
1 'polypeptide(L)'
;HLNISLAFLFIYKFDQTPLLNSSINLIDGWTLFCPSLNLTNETIYKYFINNQQTSGHQSLIFGLRELNSTEFINYCSNNNNTNNDLPVTDEKFNFTSNYQLRIYTSGCYYLDQNL
;
A
#
# COMPACT_ATOMS: atom_id res chain seq x y z
N HIS A 1 10.43 14.15 19.31
CA HIS A 1 9.30 14.67 18.51
C HIS A 1 8.74 13.51 17.71
N LEU A 2 7.55 12.99 18.06
CA LEU A 2 6.84 12.06 17.19
C LEU A 2 6.35 12.85 15.98
N ASN A 3 6.68 12.42 14.77
CA ASN A 3 6.14 13.01 13.54
C ASN A 3 4.70 12.47 13.38
N ILE A 4 3.70 13.27 13.74
CA ILE A 4 2.27 12.87 13.79
C ILE A 4 1.67 12.76 12.36
N SER A 5 2.52 12.69 11.34
CA SER A 5 2.17 12.92 9.93
C SER A 5 2.66 11.83 8.99
N LEU A 6 2.99 10.64 9.52
CA LEU A 6 3.44 9.52 8.67
C LEU A 6 2.24 8.75 8.17
N ALA A 7 2.06 8.76 6.85
CA ALA A 7 1.09 7.93 6.16
C ALA A 7 1.73 7.26 4.95
N PHE A 8 1.19 6.12 4.55
CA PHE A 8 1.73 5.32 3.46
C PHE A 8 0.65 4.93 2.47
N LEU A 9 1.01 4.90 1.19
CA LEU A 9 0.26 4.28 0.13
C LEU A 9 0.81 2.87 -0.12
N PHE A 10 -0.06 1.88 -0.05
CA PHE A 10 0.22 0.51 -0.47
C PHE A 10 -0.55 0.20 -1.74
N ILE A 11 0.13 -0.38 -2.73
CA ILE A 11 -0.46 -0.85 -3.98
C ILE A 11 0.04 -2.26 -4.29
N TYR A 12 -0.75 -3.02 -5.04
CA TYR A 12 -0.28 -4.29 -5.59
C TYR A 12 -0.92 -4.62 -6.94
N LYS A 13 -0.25 -5.52 -7.64
CA LYS A 13 -0.74 -6.16 -8.86
C LYS A 13 -0.23 -7.59 -8.92
N PHE A 14 -1.07 -8.49 -9.43
CA PHE A 14 -0.70 -9.86 -9.70
C PHE A 14 0.01 -9.97 -11.04
N ASP A 15 1.06 -10.80 -11.09
CA ASP A 15 1.80 -11.19 -12.31
C ASP A 15 2.49 -10.06 -13.09
N GLN A 16 2.32 -8.81 -12.66
CA GLN A 16 2.85 -7.61 -13.30
C GLN A 16 3.21 -6.56 -12.25
N THR A 17 4.11 -5.65 -12.61
CA THR A 17 4.49 -4.55 -11.72
C THR A 17 3.33 -3.55 -11.61
N PRO A 18 2.87 -3.19 -10.40
CA PRO A 18 1.86 -2.15 -10.25
C PRO A 18 2.43 -0.81 -10.70
N LEU A 19 1.69 -0.08 -11.54
CA LEU A 19 2.10 1.23 -12.05
C LEU A 19 1.13 2.29 -11.55
N LEU A 20 1.67 3.30 -10.86
CA LEU A 20 0.89 4.39 -10.31
C LEU A 20 0.74 5.49 -11.37
N ASN A 21 -0.21 5.33 -12.28
CA ASN A 21 -0.54 6.36 -13.26
C ASN A 21 -1.99 6.84 -13.09
N SER A 22 -2.43 7.75 -13.96
CA SER A 22 -3.80 8.31 -13.93
C SER A 22 -4.91 7.28 -14.16
N SER A 23 -4.57 6.02 -14.44
CA SER A 23 -5.52 4.92 -14.63
C SER A 23 -5.38 3.85 -13.56
N ILE A 24 -6.45 3.66 -12.79
CA ILE A 24 -6.55 2.62 -11.74
C ILE A 24 -6.43 1.20 -12.32
N ASN A 25 -6.58 1.01 -13.63
CA ASN A 25 -6.54 -0.30 -14.28
C ASN A 25 -5.15 -0.98 -14.23
N LEU A 26 -4.09 -0.24 -13.88
CA LEU A 26 -2.73 -0.77 -13.74
C LEU A 26 -2.38 -1.22 -12.32
N ILE A 27 -3.37 -1.30 -11.44
CA ILE A 27 -3.28 -1.86 -10.09
C ILE A 27 -4.48 -2.77 -9.83
N ASP A 28 -4.27 -3.87 -9.11
CA ASP A 28 -5.37 -4.79 -8.76
C ASP A 28 -5.97 -4.43 -7.40
N GLY A 29 -5.19 -3.76 -6.54
CA GLY A 29 -5.72 -3.15 -5.33
C GLY A 29 -4.73 -2.21 -4.65
N TRP A 30 -5.26 -1.42 -3.71
CA TRP A 30 -4.49 -0.44 -2.96
C TRP A 30 -5.16 -0.13 -1.62
N THR A 31 -4.42 0.51 -0.72
CA THR A 31 -4.95 1.07 0.52
C THR A 31 -4.07 2.22 1.02
N LEU A 32 -4.64 3.09 1.85
CA LEU A 32 -3.93 4.14 2.56
C LEU A 32 -3.80 3.78 4.04
N PHE A 33 -2.59 3.88 4.53
CA PHE A 33 -2.25 3.71 5.92
C PHE A 33 -2.09 5.06 6.58
N CYS A 34 -3.22 5.60 7.08
CA CYS A 34 -3.27 6.86 7.80
C CYS A 34 -3.19 6.63 9.32
N PRO A 35 -2.49 7.48 10.09
CA PRO A 35 -2.40 7.33 11.54
C PRO A 35 -3.76 7.62 12.20
N SER A 36 -4.13 6.77 13.15
CA SER A 36 -5.26 7.03 14.05
C SER A 36 -4.91 8.21 14.95
N LEU A 37 -5.77 9.22 15.00
CA LEU A 37 -5.65 10.39 15.89
C LEU A 37 -5.66 9.97 17.38
N ASN A 38 -6.20 8.80 17.71
CA ASN A 38 -6.10 8.20 19.04
C ASN A 38 -4.81 7.37 19.13
N LEU A 39 -3.72 8.07 19.45
CA LEU A 39 -2.37 7.53 19.64
C LEU A 39 -2.26 6.79 20.97
N THR A 40 -2.68 5.53 21.00
CA THR A 40 -2.21 4.58 22.02
C THR A 40 -1.70 3.34 21.31
N ASN A 41 -0.37 3.29 21.18
CA ASN A 41 0.49 2.18 20.77
C ASN A 41 0.66 2.01 19.25
N GLU A 42 1.93 2.12 18.85
CA GLU A 42 2.59 1.60 17.64
C GLU A 42 1.69 1.43 16.41
N THR A 43 1.86 2.32 15.42
CA THR A 43 1.16 2.30 14.13
C THR A 43 1.54 1.08 13.28
N ILE A 44 1.06 -0.10 13.69
CA ILE A 44 1.16 -1.34 12.93
C ILE A 44 -0.02 -1.40 11.96
N TYR A 45 0.24 -1.06 10.70
CA TYR A 45 -0.71 -1.23 9.63
C TYR A 45 -0.72 -2.67 9.11
N LYS A 46 -1.92 -3.16 8.78
CA LYS A 46 -2.12 -4.51 8.26
C LYS A 46 -2.96 -4.46 7.01
N TYR A 47 -2.57 -5.26 6.02
CA TYR A 47 -3.33 -5.51 4.81
C TYR A 47 -3.39 -7.00 4.57
N PHE A 48 -4.56 -7.50 4.18
CA PHE A 48 -4.80 -8.92 3.94
C PHE A 48 -5.27 -9.11 2.50
N ILE A 49 -4.66 -10.08 1.82
CA ILE A 49 -5.11 -10.54 0.51
C ILE A 49 -5.75 -11.91 0.72
N ASN A 50 -6.99 -12.05 0.28
CA ASN A 50 -7.76 -13.28 0.40
C ASN A 50 -7.25 -14.33 -0.61
N ASN A 51 -7.27 -15.61 -0.25
CA ASN A 51 -6.87 -16.70 -1.13
C ASN A 51 -7.69 -16.78 -2.43
N GLN A 52 -8.95 -16.34 -2.40
CA GLN A 52 -9.78 -16.23 -3.60
C GLN A 52 -9.21 -15.22 -4.60
N GLN A 53 -8.59 -14.14 -4.11
CA GLN A 53 -7.97 -13.11 -4.96
C GLN A 53 -6.65 -13.59 -5.56
N THR A 54 -5.94 -14.51 -4.89
CA THR A 54 -4.68 -15.06 -5.40
C THR A 54 -4.89 -16.24 -6.36
N SER A 55 -6.13 -16.70 -6.54
CA SER A 55 -6.42 -17.89 -7.34
C SER A 55 -6.08 -17.66 -8.82
N GLY A 56 -5.20 -18.49 -9.37
CA GLY A 56 -4.78 -18.40 -10.77
C GLY A 56 -3.63 -17.42 -11.03
N HIS A 57 -3.11 -16.76 -9.99
CA HIS A 57 -1.96 -15.86 -10.08
C HIS A 57 -0.69 -16.55 -9.56
N GLN A 58 0.44 -16.29 -10.21
CA GLN A 58 1.73 -16.90 -9.86
C GLN A 58 2.55 -16.01 -8.95
N SER A 59 2.35 -14.70 -9.04
CA SER A 59 3.13 -13.73 -8.28
C SER A 59 2.28 -12.56 -7.81
N LEU A 60 2.69 -12.00 -6.68
CA LEU A 60 2.15 -10.76 -6.13
C LEU A 60 3.30 -9.75 -6.08
N ILE A 61 3.18 -8.66 -6.81
CA ILE A 61 4.14 -7.57 -6.79
C ILE A 61 3.46 -6.38 -6.11
N PHE A 62 4.08 -5.85 -5.06
CA PHE A 62 3.54 -4.72 -4.30
C PHE A 62 4.53 -3.56 -4.22
N GLY A 63 3.99 -2.37 -4.04
CA GLY A 63 4.74 -1.14 -3.79
C GLY A 63 4.27 -0.49 -2.49
N LEU A 64 5.23 0.09 -1.76
CA LEU A 64 4.97 0.92 -0.59
C LEU A 64 5.62 2.28 -0.81
N ARG A 65 4.88 3.35 -0.55
CA ARG A 65 5.35 4.73 -0.68
C ARG A 65 4.89 5.56 0.52
N GLU A 66 5.77 6.41 1.04
CA GLU A 66 5.41 7.42 2.04
C GLU A 66 4.71 8.60 1.36
N LEU A 67 3.62 9.10 1.96
CA LEU A 67 2.90 10.27 1.47
C LEU A 67 3.63 11.55 1.87
N ASN A 68 3.63 12.55 1.00
CA ASN A 68 4.10 13.88 1.35
C ASN A 68 3.10 14.62 2.25
N SER A 69 3.49 15.77 2.79
CA SER A 69 2.64 16.55 3.72
C SER A 69 1.31 16.99 3.12
N THR A 70 1.30 17.38 1.84
CA THR A 70 0.08 17.78 1.12
C THR A 70 -0.86 16.59 0.92
N GLU A 71 -0.33 15.44 0.51
CA GLU A 71 -1.07 14.18 0.38
C GLU A 71 -1.63 13.74 1.74
N PHE A 72 -0.83 13.77 2.79
CA PHE A 72 -1.28 13.46 4.15
C PHE A 72 -2.49 14.32 4.55
N ILE A 73 -2.42 15.63 4.35
CA ILE A 73 -3.52 16.54 4.70
C ILE A 73 -4.78 16.20 3.88
N ASN A 74 -4.61 15.97 2.58
CA ASN A 74 -5.73 15.72 1.66
C ASN A 74 -6.42 14.38 1.91
N TYR A 75 -5.66 13.33 2.20
CA TYR A 75 -6.17 11.95 2.25
C TYR A 75 -6.31 11.36 3.66
N CYS A 76 -5.60 11.90 4.66
CA CYS A 76 -5.60 11.35 6.02
C CYS A 76 -6.14 12.31 7.09
N SER A 77 -6.05 13.63 6.89
CA SER A 77 -6.42 14.61 7.93
C SER A 77 -7.86 15.11 7.86
N ASN A 78 -8.49 15.08 6.68
CA ASN A 78 -9.88 15.52 6.52
C ASN A 78 -10.84 14.38 6.89
N ASN A 79 -11.59 14.55 7.98
CA ASN A 79 -12.65 13.63 8.44
C ASN A 79 -13.78 13.36 7.42
N ASN A 80 -13.75 14.05 6.27
CA ASN A 80 -14.66 13.81 5.15
C ASN A 80 -13.91 13.01 4.09
N ASN A 81 -13.82 11.69 4.29
CA ASN A 81 -13.45 10.69 3.28
C ASN A 81 -14.42 10.74 2.09
N THR A 82 -14.35 11.77 1.24
CA THR A 82 -15.12 11.82 -0.01
C THR A 82 -14.28 11.53 -1.24
N ASN A 83 -12.95 11.55 -1.12
CA ASN A 83 -12.08 11.21 -2.23
C ASN A 83 -11.54 9.79 -1.99
N ASN A 84 -12.30 8.79 -2.44
CA ASN A 84 -11.82 7.41 -2.65
C ASN A 84 -10.78 7.34 -3.79
N ASP A 85 -10.13 8.47 -4.10
CA ASP A 85 -9.23 8.61 -5.22
C ASP A 85 -7.83 8.23 -4.76
N LEU A 86 -7.19 7.38 -5.55
CA LEU A 86 -5.79 7.04 -5.38
C LEU A 86 -4.95 8.34 -5.47
N PRO A 87 -4.00 8.61 -4.54
CA PRO A 87 -3.02 9.67 -4.73
C PRO A 87 -2.12 9.32 -5.91
N VAL A 88 -2.54 9.68 -7.12
CA VAL A 88 -1.78 9.40 -8.35
C VAL A 88 -0.65 10.41 -8.48
N THR A 89 0.56 9.92 -8.30
CA THR A 89 1.78 10.62 -8.69
C THR A 89 2.86 9.61 -9.03
N ASP A 90 3.45 9.80 -10.21
CA ASP A 90 4.56 8.98 -10.73
C ASP A 90 5.93 9.53 -10.25
N GLU A 91 5.92 10.41 -9.25
CA GLU A 91 7.14 10.98 -8.71
C GLU A 91 7.77 10.04 -7.68
N LYS A 92 9.09 9.90 -7.77
CA LYS A 92 9.88 9.20 -6.75
C LYS A 92 9.82 9.97 -5.45
N PHE A 93 9.48 9.29 -4.36
CA PHE A 93 9.50 9.86 -3.02
C PHE A 93 10.52 9.12 -2.15
N ASN A 94 11.39 9.87 -1.49
CA ASN A 94 12.33 9.30 -0.53
C ASN A 94 11.65 9.26 0.84
N PHE A 95 11.64 8.09 1.45
CA PHE A 95 11.17 7.91 2.81
C PHE A 95 11.89 8.88 3.75
N THR A 96 11.11 9.62 4.56
CA THR A 96 11.65 10.52 5.57
C THR A 96 11.75 9.84 6.94
N SER A 97 11.21 8.63 7.04
CA SER A 97 11.12 7.84 8.25
C SER A 97 11.65 6.42 8.07
N ASN A 98 12.11 5.82 9.17
CA ASN A 98 12.40 4.40 9.19
C ASN A 98 11.10 3.61 9.18
N TYR A 99 11.04 2.54 8.39
CA TYR A 99 9.91 1.64 8.33
C TYR A 99 10.35 0.19 8.53
N GLN A 100 9.45 -0.64 9.08
CA GLN A 100 9.63 -2.08 9.14
C GLN A 100 8.50 -2.75 8.38
N LEU A 101 8.86 -3.61 7.42
CA LEU A 101 7.91 -4.41 6.67
C LEU A 101 8.01 -5.87 7.12
N ARG A 102 6.86 -6.49 7.36
CA ARG A 102 6.76 -7.93 7.63
C ARG A 102 5.69 -8.55 6.77
N ILE A 103 6.06 -9.60 6.05
CA ILE A 103 5.19 -10.32 5.13
C ILE A 103 4.99 -11.73 5.68
N TYR A 104 3.74 -12.16 5.74
CA TYR A 104 3.38 -13.52 6.09
C TYR A 104 2.64 -14.11 4.89
N THR A 105 3.13 -15.24 4.39
CA THR A 105 2.47 -15.96 3.31
C THR A 105 2.20 -17.39 3.77
N SER A 106 1.06 -17.91 3.35
CA SER A 106 0.68 -19.31 3.55
C SER A 106 0.16 -19.83 2.22
N GLY A 107 0.77 -20.88 1.68
CA GLY A 107 0.39 -21.43 0.38
C GLY A 107 1.14 -22.70 0.06
N CYS A 108 0.64 -23.42 -0.95
CA CYS A 108 1.31 -24.56 -1.55
C CYS A 108 2.14 -24.06 -2.73
N TYR A 109 3.46 -23.96 -2.54
CA TYR A 109 4.38 -23.58 -3.60
C TYR A 109 4.91 -24.85 -4.26
N TYR A 110 4.70 -24.99 -5.57
CA TYR A 110 5.33 -26.03 -6.35
C TYR A 110 6.30 -25.39 -7.34
N LEU A 111 7.45 -26.02 -7.52
CA LEU A 111 8.40 -25.62 -8.53
C LEU A 111 7.82 -26.00 -9.90
N ASP A 112 7.47 -25.01 -10.72
CA ASP A 112 7.17 -25.25 -12.12
C ASP A 112 8.49 -25.46 -12.87
N GLN A 113 8.75 -26.71 -13.26
CA GLN A 113 9.99 -27.10 -13.94
C GLN A 113 9.94 -26.87 -15.45
N ASN A 114 8.83 -26.35 -16.00
CA ASN A 114 8.62 -26.20 -17.44
C ASN A 114 8.58 -24.73 -17.91
N LEU A 115 9.59 -23.93 -17.54
CA LEU A 115 9.84 -22.62 -18.15
C LEU A 115 10.66 -22.74 -19.44
#